data_AF-A0AA88RH66-F1
#
_entry.id   AF-A0AA88RH66-F1
#
_cell.length_a   1.000
_cell.length_b   1.000
_cell.length_c   1.000
_cell.angle_alpha   90.00
_cell.angle_beta   90.00
_cell.angle_gamma   90.00
#
_symmetry.space_group_name_H-M   'P 1'
#
loop_
_entity.id
_entity.type
_entity.pdbx_description
1 polymer ?
#
loop_
_entity_poly.entity_id
_entity_poly.type
_entity_poly.pdbx_seq_one_letter_code
_entity_poly.pdbx_strand_id
1 'polypeptide(L)'
;MVPERTSNATGESQESTESVAAMETPNSSDLGTDPKPEVIYRCKKCRRILASQEHVVAHEPGEGERCFIRPVKKTDIVRETDKEPPQCSSIFVEPLKWMDT
;
A
#
# COMPACT_ATOMS: atom_id res chain seq x y z
N MET A 1 1.48 -58.64 57.81
CA MET A 1 1.86 -59.35 56.58
C MET A 1 2.75 -58.41 55.77
N VAL A 2 4.07 -58.48 55.96
CA VAL A 2 5.06 -58.01 54.97
C VAL A 2 5.55 -59.25 54.21
N PRO A 3 5.89 -59.13 52.91
CA PRO A 3 7.25 -58.73 52.50
C PRO A 3 7.21 -57.57 51.48
N GLU A 4 8.11 -56.59 51.50
CA GLU A 4 9.56 -56.61 51.27
C GLU A 4 9.99 -56.85 49.81
N ARG A 5 10.80 -55.88 49.32
CA ARG A 5 11.93 -56.00 48.38
C ARG A 5 11.55 -56.27 46.91
N THR A 6 11.95 -55.42 45.96
CA THR A 6 13.37 -55.14 45.70
C THR A 6 13.53 -53.79 45.01
N SER A 7 14.54 -53.07 45.50
CA SER A 7 15.27 -51.96 44.91
C SER A 7 15.59 -52.14 43.43
N ASN A 8 15.70 -51.02 42.70
CA ASN A 8 16.88 -50.78 41.87
C ASN A 8 17.10 -49.27 41.74
N ALA A 9 18.31 -48.87 42.09
CA ALA A 9 18.84 -47.52 41.98
C ALA A 9 19.93 -47.49 40.90
N THR A 10 20.18 -46.28 40.41
CA THR A 10 21.37 -45.82 39.67
C THR A 10 21.33 -46.15 38.18
N GLY A 11 21.07 -45.17 37.32
CA GLY A 11 22.04 -44.21 36.75
C GLY A 11 21.97 -44.41 35.23
N GLU A 12 22.14 -43.48 34.30
CA GLU A 12 22.90 -42.23 34.18
C GLU A 12 22.20 -41.43 33.04
N SER A 13 21.93 -40.14 33.23
CA SER A 13 22.67 -39.01 32.63
C SER A 13 22.29 -38.63 31.19
N GLN A 14 21.79 -37.39 31.10
CA GLN A 14 21.80 -36.43 29.99
C GLN A 14 20.74 -36.59 28.87
N GLU A 15 19.57 -36.00 29.09
CA GLU A 15 18.70 -35.54 28.00
C GLU A 15 18.97 -34.05 27.77
N SER A 16 19.54 -33.75 26.60
CA SER A 16 19.85 -32.40 26.13
C SER A 16 18.84 -32.03 25.06
N THR A 17 18.39 -30.77 25.12
CA THR A 17 17.76 -29.98 24.05
C THR A 17 16.25 -30.17 23.82
N GLU A 18 15.52 -29.30 24.51
CA GLU A 18 14.25 -28.65 24.12
C GLU A 18 14.40 -28.07 22.69
N SER A 19 13.39 -28.05 21.82
CA SER A 19 12.34 -27.01 21.84
C SER A 19 11.30 -27.24 20.73
N VAL A 20 10.09 -26.78 21.04
CA VAL A 20 8.82 -26.77 20.29
C VAL A 20 8.80 -25.82 19.08
N ALA A 21 7.86 -26.12 18.18
CA ALA A 21 7.51 -25.47 16.92
C ALA A 21 7.41 -23.94 16.94
N ALA A 22 7.76 -23.30 15.81
CA ALA A 22 6.91 -22.31 15.13
C ALA A 22 7.50 -21.91 13.76
N MET A 23 6.58 -21.74 12.83
CA MET A 23 6.69 -21.07 11.53
C MET A 23 7.47 -19.74 11.57
N GLU A 24 8.43 -19.58 10.66
CA GLU A 24 9.06 -18.30 10.39
C GLU A 24 8.19 -17.49 9.42
N THR A 25 8.01 -16.23 9.79
CA THR A 25 7.10 -15.23 9.23
C THR A 25 7.65 -14.63 7.93
N PRO A 26 6.79 -14.21 6.98
CA PRO A 26 7.22 -13.26 5.97
C PRO A 26 7.43 -11.90 6.66
N ASN A 27 8.63 -11.35 6.51
CA ASN A 27 8.98 -9.97 6.83
C ASN A 27 8.10 -9.01 6.01
N SER A 28 6.90 -8.74 6.50
CA SER A 28 6.12 -7.57 6.14
C SER A 28 6.45 -6.52 7.20
N SER A 29 7.34 -5.60 6.85
CA SER A 29 7.55 -4.39 7.63
C SER A 29 6.27 -3.55 7.59
N ASP A 30 5.33 -3.93 8.46
CA ASP A 30 4.16 -3.15 8.85
C ASP A 30 4.65 -1.96 9.67
N LEU A 31 5.07 -0.92 8.94
CA LEU A 31 5.28 0.39 9.54
C LEU A 31 3.89 0.98 9.73
N GLY A 32 3.44 0.94 10.99
CA GLY A 32 2.14 1.45 11.44
C GLY A 32 1.79 2.78 10.77
N THR A 33 0.93 2.69 9.76
CA THR A 33 0.16 3.81 9.28
C THR A 33 -1.14 3.78 10.06
N ASP A 34 -1.42 4.84 10.82
CA ASP A 34 -2.80 5.22 11.15
C ASP A 34 -3.70 4.87 9.96
N PRO A 35 -4.91 4.29 10.16
CA PRO A 35 -5.77 3.93 9.05
C PRO A 35 -6.26 5.22 8.38
N LYS A 36 -5.42 5.79 7.52
CA LYS A 36 -5.77 6.85 6.61
C LYS A 36 -6.90 6.27 5.78
N PRO A 37 -8.06 6.94 5.70
CA PRO A 37 -9.20 6.38 5.00
C PRO A 37 -8.78 6.00 3.58
N GLU A 38 -8.86 4.70 3.28
CA GLU A 38 -8.49 4.17 1.97
C GLU A 38 -9.44 4.76 0.93
N VAL A 39 -8.95 5.69 0.11
CA VAL A 39 -9.72 6.25 -0.99
C VAL A 39 -9.77 5.22 -2.12
N ILE A 40 -10.98 4.84 -2.53
CA ILE A 40 -11.22 3.86 -3.60
C ILE A 40 -11.91 4.53 -4.78
N TYR A 41 -11.30 4.41 -5.96
CA TYR A 41 -11.85 4.94 -7.21
C TYR A 41 -12.77 3.92 -7.86
N ARG A 42 -14.04 4.30 -8.01
CA ARG A 42 -15.09 3.47 -8.61
C ARG A 42 -15.60 4.08 -9.91
N CYS A 43 -15.83 3.24 -10.92
CA CYS A 43 -16.50 3.68 -12.14
C CYS A 43 -17.89 4.25 -11.80
N LYS A 44 -18.21 5.46 -12.29
CA LYS A 44 -19.51 6.09 -12.02
C LYS A 44 -20.69 5.29 -12.61
N LYS A 45 -20.49 4.60 -13.73
CA LYS A 45 -21.55 3.84 -14.42
C LYS A 45 -21.77 2.45 -13.82
N CYS A 46 -20.73 1.62 -13.72
CA CYS A 46 -20.85 0.22 -13.33
C CYS A 46 -20.42 -0.07 -11.89
N ARG A 47 -19.97 0.95 -11.14
CA ARG A 47 -19.50 0.85 -9.73
C ARG A 47 -18.31 -0.09 -9.47
N ARG A 48 -17.77 -0.76 -10.49
CA ARG A 48 -16.55 -1.56 -10.42
C ARG A 48 -15.39 -0.70 -9.89
N ILE A 49 -14.60 -1.28 -8.99
CA ILE A 49 -13.38 -0.69 -8.46
C ILE A 49 -12.32 -0.68 -9.57
N LEU A 50 -11.73 0.49 -9.83
CA LEU A 50 -10.72 0.66 -10.87
C LEU A 50 -9.31 0.78 -10.28
N ALA A 51 -9.17 1.48 -9.15
CA ALA A 51 -7.91 1.69 -8.43
C ALA A 51 -8.19 2.08 -6.97
N SER A 52 -7.17 1.96 -6.12
CA SER A 52 -7.10 2.51 -4.75
C SER A 52 -6.06 3.64 -4.71
N GLN A 53 -6.04 4.42 -3.62
CA GLN A 53 -5.14 5.55 -3.43
C GLN A 53 -3.65 5.19 -3.54
N GLU A 54 -3.26 3.98 -3.14
CA GLU A 54 -1.89 3.48 -3.17
C GLU A 54 -1.33 3.36 -4.60
N HIS A 55 -2.19 3.16 -5.59
CA HIS A 55 -1.79 3.00 -6.99
C HIS A 55 -1.70 4.34 -7.72
N VAL A 56 -2.06 5.46 -7.08
CA VAL A 56 -2.07 6.79 -7.70
C VAL A 56 -0.67 7.39 -7.68
N VAL A 57 -0.20 7.77 -8.87
CA VAL A 57 1.06 8.49 -9.03
C VAL A 57 0.83 9.99 -8.80
N ALA A 58 1.45 10.53 -7.75
CA ALA A 58 1.39 11.95 -7.43
C ALA A 58 2.12 12.77 -8.51
N HIS A 59 1.49 13.87 -8.95
CA HIS A 59 2.08 14.79 -9.91
C HIS A 59 1.63 16.23 -9.62
N GLU A 60 2.44 17.19 -10.06
CA GLU A 60 2.07 18.60 -10.03
C GLU A 60 1.27 18.96 -11.29
N PRO A 61 0.28 19.87 -11.19
CA PRO A 61 -0.42 20.40 -12.36
C PRO A 61 0.55 21.03 -13.35
N GLY A 62 0.55 20.53 -14.59
CA GLY A 62 1.30 21.15 -15.68
C GLY A 62 0.67 22.46 -16.14
N GLU A 63 1.41 23.24 -16.93
CA GLU A 63 0.91 24.47 -17.57
C GLU A 63 -0.31 24.23 -18.49
N GLY A 64 -0.51 22.98 -18.92
CA GLY A 64 -1.73 22.53 -19.60
C GLY A 64 -1.99 23.26 -20.90
N GLU A 65 -3.22 23.78 -21.06
CA GLU A 65 -3.67 24.51 -22.25
C GLU A 65 -2.79 25.73 -22.57
N ARG A 66 -2.18 26.35 -21.55
CA ARG A 66 -1.35 27.54 -21.70
C ARG A 66 -0.12 27.28 -22.58
N CYS A 67 0.43 26.07 -22.58
CA CYS A 67 1.52 25.68 -23.48
C CYS A 67 1.10 25.66 -24.96
N PHE A 68 -0.19 25.42 -25.22
CA PHE A 68 -0.73 25.26 -26.57
C PHE A 68 -1.38 26.55 -27.10
N ILE A 69 -1.53 27.59 -26.26
CA ILE A 69 -1.97 28.90 -26.71
C ILE A 69 -0.89 29.47 -27.65
N ARG A 70 -1.19 29.46 -28.95
CA ARG A 70 -0.37 30.13 -29.95
C ARG A 70 -0.21 31.59 -29.54
N PRO A 71 0.99 32.20 -29.60
CA PRO A 71 1.20 33.57 -29.16
C PRO A 71 0.21 34.52 -29.85
N VAL A 72 -0.76 35.00 -29.08
CA VAL A 72 -1.70 36.04 -29.51
C VAL A 72 -1.01 37.39 -29.30
N LYS A 73 -1.24 38.34 -30.21
CA LYS A 73 -0.72 39.72 -30.06
C LYS A 73 -1.12 40.25 -28.68
N LYS A 74 -0.18 40.93 -28.01
CA LYS A 74 -0.16 41.32 -26.58
C LYS A 74 -1.40 42.07 -26.03
N THR A 75 -2.43 42.32 -26.84
CA THR A 75 -3.60 43.12 -26.48
C THR A 75 -4.73 42.33 -25.80
N ASP A 76 -4.77 41.00 -25.90
CA ASP A 76 -5.92 40.18 -25.42
C ASP A 76 -5.65 39.33 -24.15
N ILE A 77 -4.42 39.32 -23.61
CA ILE A 77 -3.99 38.34 -22.58
C ILE A 77 -4.31 38.77 -21.13
N VAL A 78 -5.06 39.87 -20.93
CA VAL A 78 -5.20 40.52 -19.61
C VAL A 78 -6.30 39.91 -18.72
N ARG A 79 -6.84 38.73 -19.01
CA ARG A 79 -8.11 38.26 -18.37
C ARG A 79 -8.10 36.95 -17.61
N GLU A 80 -6.96 36.47 -17.12
CA GLU A 80 -6.99 35.21 -16.37
C GLU A 80 -5.92 35.11 -15.28
N THR A 81 -6.08 35.88 -14.21
CA THR A 81 -5.18 35.83 -13.04
C THR A 81 -5.87 35.70 -11.68
N ASP A 82 -7.20 35.48 -11.62
CA ASP A 82 -7.95 35.33 -10.36
C ASP A 82 -8.71 34.00 -10.25
N LYS A 83 -8.12 32.88 -10.69
CA LYS A 83 -8.69 31.55 -10.49
C LYS A 83 -7.75 30.73 -9.62
N GLU A 84 -8.35 29.98 -8.68
CA GLU A 84 -7.72 28.99 -7.81
C GLU A 84 -6.63 28.19 -8.54
N PRO A 85 -5.55 27.75 -7.86
CA PRO A 85 -4.51 26.92 -8.49
C PRO A 85 -5.13 25.81 -9.34
N PRO A 86 -4.66 25.63 -10.58
CA PRO A 86 -5.25 24.67 -11.50
C PRO A 86 -5.18 23.26 -10.89
N GLN A 87 -6.32 22.58 -10.81
CA GLN A 87 -6.40 21.19 -10.35
C GLN A 87 -6.39 20.24 -11.54
N CYS A 88 -5.72 19.09 -11.38
CA CYS A 88 -5.65 18.08 -12.44
C CYS A 88 -7.01 17.40 -12.64
N SER A 89 -7.44 17.26 -13.90
CA SER A 89 -8.72 16.62 -14.26
C SER A 89 -8.66 15.09 -14.27
N SER A 90 -7.46 14.53 -14.34
CA SER A 90 -7.20 13.11 -14.48
C SER A 90 -6.26 12.62 -13.38
N ILE A 91 -6.45 11.38 -12.95
CA ILE A 91 -5.52 10.68 -12.06
C ILE A 91 -4.62 9.79 -12.91
N PHE A 92 -3.35 9.71 -12.53
CA PHE A 92 -2.41 8.75 -13.11
C PHE A 92 -2.25 7.61 -12.13
N VAL A 93 -2.26 6.39 -12.64
CA VAL A 93 -2.11 5.17 -11.83
C VAL A 93 -1.03 4.30 -12.44
N GLU A 94 -0.30 3.57 -11.59
CA GLU A 94 0.58 2.51 -12.05
C GLU A 94 -0.24 1.41 -12.78
N PRO A 95 0.34 0.70 -13.76
CA PRO A 95 -0.34 -0.40 -14.44
C PRO A 95 -0.87 -1.44 -13.46
N LEU A 96 -2.15 -1.78 -13.60
CA LEU A 96 -2.83 -2.75 -12.74
C LEU A 96 -3.06 -4.06 -13.47
N LYS A 97 -3.18 -5.16 -12.72
CA LYS A 97 -3.42 -6.51 -13.25
C LYS A 97 -4.59 -6.63 -14.24
N TRP A 98 -5.59 -5.75 -14.15
CA TRP A 98 -6.74 -5.77 -15.07
C TRP A 98 -6.45 -5.09 -16.42
N MET A 99 -5.39 -4.28 -16.49
CA MET A 99 -4.91 -3.64 -17.71
C MET A 99 -4.02 -4.56 -18.54
N ASP A 100 -3.45 -5.60 -17.92
CA ASP A 100 -2.71 -6.64 -18.63
C ASP A 100 -3.69 -7.51 -19.43
N THR A 101 -3.47 -7.57 -20.74
CA THR A 101 -4.29 -8.34 -21.70
C THR A 101 -3.55 -9.54 -22.25
#